data_AF-A0A267FU72-F1
#
_entry.id   AF-A0A267FU72-F1
#
_cell.length_a   1.000
_cell.length_b   1.000
_cell.length_c   1.000
_cell.angle_alpha   90.00
_cell.angle_beta   90.00
_cell.angle_gamma   90.00
#
_symmetry.space_group_name_H-M   'P 1'
#
loop_
_entity.id
_entity.type
_entity.pdbx_description
1 polymer ?
#
loop_
_entity_poly.entity_id
_entity_poly.type
_entity_poly.pdbx_seq_one_letter_code
_entity_poly.pdbx_strand_id
1 'polypeptide(L)'
;QVGLHELLGHGSGKLFKQDSDGKFNFDRSSVVDLVTGKPVASWYKVGETWDGKFSNLASAFEECRAECVGVYLCDVPEVLAVFGHPDKAEADEVIYVNWLCMARAGVASLEMYSPENGGTWRQAHSQAAFVMLRVMLEAGQGLVTIDEITGEDGKPDLTVRLDRSKISSVAKPTIGEFLNRLQSFKSTCSVEAGRAFFESYSTVDAYFQRLRDIVIARRKPRRVFIQANLSMDSAGSVSIVEYSDGPAEMIRSFRDRFSDEDWGRIEEALWQQWERDLPLMKLDLAVS
;
A
#
# COMPACT_ATOMS: atom_id res chain seq x y z
N GLN A 1 -1.03 -12.88 -1.98
CA GLN A 1 -1.35 -11.45 -1.80
C GLN A 1 -1.17 -10.65 -3.10
N VAL A 2 0.06 -10.40 -3.57
CA VAL A 2 0.34 -9.52 -4.72
C VAL A 2 -0.50 -9.83 -5.96
N GLY A 3 -0.56 -11.09 -6.42
CA GLY A 3 -1.36 -11.43 -7.60
C GLY A 3 -2.86 -11.12 -7.46
N LEU A 4 -3.43 -11.29 -6.26
CA LEU A 4 -4.83 -10.91 -5.99
C LEU A 4 -4.98 -9.40 -5.89
N HIS A 5 -4.07 -8.72 -5.19
CA HIS A 5 -4.05 -7.27 -5.01
C HIS A 5 -4.03 -6.54 -6.38
N GLU A 6 -3.13 -6.93 -7.27
CA GLU A 6 -2.98 -6.28 -8.57
C GLU A 6 -4.14 -6.61 -9.51
N LEU A 7 -4.43 -7.91 -9.71
CA LEU A 7 -5.40 -8.33 -10.73
C LEU A 7 -6.84 -8.16 -10.27
N LEU A 8 -7.18 -8.66 -9.08
CA LEU A 8 -8.55 -8.68 -8.58
C LEU A 8 -8.85 -7.53 -7.63
N GLY A 9 -7.83 -6.96 -6.98
CA GLY A 9 -7.91 -5.69 -6.29
C GLY A 9 -8.07 -4.58 -7.31
N HIS A 10 -6.98 -4.00 -7.80
CA HIS A 10 -7.02 -2.86 -8.73
C HIS A 10 -7.84 -3.10 -10.00
N GLY A 11 -7.80 -4.30 -10.57
CA GLY A 11 -8.58 -4.64 -11.78
C GLY A 11 -10.10 -4.80 -11.56
N SER A 12 -10.61 -4.68 -10.33
CA SER A 12 -12.04 -4.74 -10.02
C SER A 12 -12.64 -3.39 -9.63
N GLY A 13 -13.98 -3.33 -9.67
CA GLY A 13 -14.77 -2.18 -9.23
C GLY A 13 -15.08 -1.22 -10.38
N LYS A 14 -16.35 -0.84 -10.52
CA LYS A 14 -16.83 0.06 -11.57
C LYS A 14 -17.08 1.45 -11.00
N LEU A 15 -16.58 2.49 -11.66
CA LEU A 15 -16.95 3.87 -11.36
C LEU A 15 -18.25 4.23 -12.09
N PHE A 16 -19.23 4.77 -11.38
CA PHE A 16 -20.46 5.27 -11.99
C PHE A 16 -20.22 6.66 -12.56
N LYS A 17 -20.43 6.83 -13.85
CA LYS A 17 -20.10 8.06 -14.58
C LYS A 17 -21.29 8.54 -15.41
N GLN A 18 -21.36 9.85 -15.56
CA GLN A 18 -22.23 10.54 -16.50
C GLN A 18 -21.37 11.23 -17.58
N ASP A 19 -21.69 11.00 -18.85
CA ASP A 19 -21.00 11.64 -19.97
C ASP A 19 -21.58 13.03 -20.31
N SER A 20 -21.02 13.68 -21.33
CA SER A 20 -21.40 15.03 -21.76
C SER A 20 -22.83 15.12 -22.32
N ASP A 21 -23.37 14.00 -22.78
CA ASP A 21 -24.74 13.91 -23.32
C ASP A 21 -25.76 13.59 -22.21
N GLY A 22 -25.29 13.51 -20.96
CA GLY A 22 -26.10 13.20 -19.80
C GLY A 22 -26.41 11.71 -19.62
N LYS A 23 -25.82 10.83 -20.44
CA LYS A 23 -26.01 9.37 -20.38
C LYS A 23 -25.13 8.76 -19.29
N PHE A 24 -25.68 7.77 -18.62
CA PHE A 24 -25.02 7.05 -17.53
C PHE A 24 -24.39 5.75 -18.04
N ASN A 25 -23.22 5.39 -17.50
CA ASN A 25 -22.59 4.09 -17.78
C ASN A 25 -23.17 2.94 -16.93
N PHE A 26 -24.29 3.18 -16.25
CA PHE A 26 -25.01 2.23 -15.39
C PHE A 26 -26.52 2.50 -15.46
N ASP A 27 -27.33 1.49 -15.15
CA ASP A 27 -28.79 1.61 -15.14
C ASP A 27 -29.28 2.20 -13.82
N ARG A 28 -29.71 3.47 -13.86
CA ARG A 28 -30.21 4.19 -12.68
C ARG A 28 -31.52 3.66 -12.12
N SER A 29 -32.27 2.87 -12.90
CA SER A 29 -33.58 2.34 -12.47
C SER A 29 -33.45 1.05 -11.66
N SER A 30 -32.39 0.27 -11.89
CA SER A 30 -32.18 -1.04 -11.26
C SER A 30 -31.00 -1.09 -10.30
N VAL A 31 -29.97 -0.26 -10.51
CA VAL A 31 -28.78 -0.25 -9.65
C VAL A 31 -29.05 0.49 -8.34
N VAL A 32 -28.83 -0.21 -7.24
CA VAL A 32 -28.84 0.34 -5.88
C VAL A 32 -27.44 0.36 -5.29
N ASP A 33 -27.20 1.28 -4.37
CA ASP A 33 -25.98 1.36 -3.61
C ASP A 33 -25.86 0.17 -2.64
N LEU A 34 -24.68 -0.46 -2.63
CA LEU A 34 -24.42 -1.71 -1.92
C LEU A 34 -24.55 -1.60 -0.39
N VAL A 35 -24.31 -0.41 0.17
CA VAL A 35 -24.30 -0.19 1.62
C VAL A 35 -25.65 0.28 2.12
N THR A 36 -26.29 1.18 1.38
CA THR A 36 -27.56 1.81 1.80
C THR A 36 -28.79 1.10 1.26
N GLY A 37 -28.66 0.27 0.23
CA GLY A 37 -29.76 -0.38 -0.48
C GLY A 37 -30.66 0.60 -1.25
N LYS A 38 -30.29 1.88 -1.32
CA LYS A 38 -31.08 2.94 -1.97
C LYS A 38 -30.58 3.18 -3.41
N PRO A 39 -31.37 3.82 -4.27
CA PRO A 39 -30.89 4.25 -5.58
C PRO A 39 -29.62 5.10 -5.48
N VAL A 40 -28.69 4.91 -6.42
CA VAL A 40 -27.43 5.67 -6.47
C VAL A 40 -27.71 7.18 -6.62
N ALA A 41 -27.24 7.96 -5.64
CA ALA A 41 -27.49 9.40 -5.56
C ALA A 41 -26.35 10.27 -6.11
N SER A 42 -25.15 9.71 -6.30
CA SER A 42 -23.96 10.43 -6.77
C SER A 42 -23.13 9.59 -7.74
N TRP A 43 -22.34 10.27 -8.58
CA TRP A 43 -21.53 9.69 -9.65
C TRP A 43 -20.45 10.70 -10.09
N TYR A 44 -19.47 10.25 -10.87
CA TYR A 44 -18.48 11.14 -11.50
C TYR A 44 -19.07 11.84 -12.71
N LYS A 45 -18.86 13.15 -12.80
CA LYS A 45 -19.23 13.99 -13.94
C LYS A 45 -18.12 14.01 -14.99
N VAL A 46 -18.39 14.66 -16.12
CA VAL A 46 -17.43 14.84 -17.21
C VAL A 46 -16.13 15.46 -16.70
N GLY A 47 -15.00 14.80 -16.99
CA GLY A 47 -13.67 15.23 -16.58
C GLY A 47 -13.29 14.89 -15.13
N GLU A 48 -14.23 14.42 -14.29
CA GLU A 48 -13.92 14.01 -12.93
C GLU A 48 -13.27 12.61 -12.91
N THR A 49 -12.19 12.48 -12.16
CA THR A 49 -11.43 11.23 -11.97
C THR A 49 -11.40 10.83 -10.50
N TRP A 50 -11.08 9.57 -10.21
CA TRP A 50 -10.85 9.09 -8.84
C TRP A 50 -9.83 9.97 -8.10
N ASP A 51 -8.65 10.15 -8.70
CA ASP A 51 -7.57 10.95 -8.12
C ASP A 51 -7.96 12.41 -7.95
N GLY A 52 -8.69 12.99 -8.90
CA GLY A 52 -9.16 14.37 -8.80
C GLY A 52 -10.16 14.58 -7.67
N LYS A 53 -11.04 13.60 -7.42
CA LYS A 53 -12.11 13.70 -6.41
C LYS A 53 -11.63 13.34 -5.00
N PHE A 54 -10.83 12.30 -4.86
CA PHE A 54 -10.31 11.84 -3.56
C PHE A 54 -8.95 12.45 -3.21
N SER A 55 -8.28 13.11 -4.16
CA SER A 55 -7.07 13.91 -3.96
C SER A 55 -5.98 13.11 -3.20
N ASN A 56 -5.41 13.69 -2.14
CA ASN A 56 -4.36 13.09 -1.33
C ASN A 56 -4.70 11.72 -0.69
N LEU A 57 -5.98 11.35 -0.59
CA LEU A 57 -6.39 10.04 -0.07
C LEU A 57 -6.62 8.99 -1.16
N ALA A 58 -6.70 9.39 -2.43
CA ALA A 58 -7.07 8.51 -3.53
C ALA A 58 -6.20 7.25 -3.58
N SER A 59 -4.88 7.41 -3.48
CA SER A 59 -3.95 6.28 -3.48
C SER A 59 -4.12 5.40 -2.25
N ALA A 60 -4.02 5.93 -1.04
CA ALA A 60 -4.11 5.11 0.19
C ALA A 60 -5.44 4.35 0.30
N PHE A 61 -6.54 4.99 -0.10
CA PHE A 61 -7.85 4.37 -0.09
C PHE A 61 -7.92 3.21 -1.10
N GLU A 62 -7.40 3.41 -2.31
CA GLU A 62 -7.40 2.38 -3.34
C GLU A 62 -6.46 1.21 -3.01
N GLU A 63 -5.28 1.49 -2.46
CA GLU A 63 -4.37 0.46 -1.93
C GLU A 63 -5.06 -0.37 -0.84
N CYS A 64 -5.76 0.28 0.09
CA CYS A 64 -6.48 -0.41 1.15
C CYS A 64 -7.57 -1.33 0.59
N ARG A 65 -8.30 -0.86 -0.43
CA ARG A 65 -9.30 -1.69 -1.12
C ARG A 65 -8.66 -2.91 -1.79
N ALA A 66 -7.54 -2.73 -2.49
CA ALA A 66 -6.83 -3.82 -3.16
C ALA A 66 -6.24 -4.84 -2.16
N GLU A 67 -5.66 -4.38 -1.06
CA GLU A 67 -5.19 -5.25 0.02
C GLU A 67 -6.33 -6.04 0.69
N CYS A 68 -7.49 -5.40 0.90
CA CYS A 68 -8.69 -6.07 1.40
C CYS A 68 -9.14 -7.20 0.46
N VAL A 69 -9.15 -6.98 -0.86
CA VAL A 69 -9.46 -8.04 -1.83
C VAL A 69 -8.44 -9.18 -1.73
N GLY A 70 -7.16 -8.85 -1.61
CA GLY A 70 -6.08 -9.81 -1.48
C GLY A 70 -6.28 -10.76 -0.29
N VAL A 71 -6.59 -10.24 0.90
CA VAL A 71 -6.83 -11.10 2.07
C VAL A 71 -8.20 -11.76 2.06
N TYR A 72 -9.22 -11.12 1.49
CA TYR A 72 -10.59 -11.67 1.44
C TYR A 72 -10.71 -12.88 0.51
N LEU A 73 -9.95 -12.91 -0.57
CA LEU A 73 -9.95 -14.01 -1.55
C LEU A 73 -8.83 -15.03 -1.34
N CYS A 74 -7.92 -14.84 -0.36
CA CYS A 74 -6.75 -15.70 -0.21
C CYS A 74 -7.06 -17.13 0.25
N ASP A 75 -8.27 -17.38 0.77
CA ASP A 75 -8.73 -18.70 1.22
C ASP A 75 -9.61 -19.42 0.19
N VAL A 76 -9.76 -18.87 -1.01
CA VAL A 76 -10.49 -19.52 -2.11
C VAL A 76 -9.65 -20.70 -2.63
N PRO A 77 -10.16 -21.95 -2.61
CA PRO A 77 -9.37 -23.13 -2.99
C PRO A 77 -8.77 -23.04 -4.41
N GLU A 78 -9.52 -22.51 -5.38
CA GLU A 78 -9.07 -22.34 -6.76
C GLU A 78 -7.93 -21.34 -6.86
N VAL A 79 -7.95 -20.27 -6.05
CA VAL A 79 -6.85 -19.31 -5.98
C VAL A 79 -5.59 -19.98 -5.44
N LEU A 80 -5.71 -20.70 -4.32
CA LEU A 80 -4.58 -21.40 -3.70
C LEU A 80 -3.99 -22.46 -4.64
N ALA A 81 -4.84 -23.20 -5.36
CA ALA A 81 -4.41 -24.17 -6.37
C ALA A 81 -3.63 -23.52 -7.52
N VAL A 82 -4.07 -22.34 -8.01
CA VAL A 82 -3.34 -21.57 -9.04
C VAL A 82 -1.94 -21.20 -8.57
N PHE A 83 -1.76 -20.89 -7.28
CA PHE A 83 -0.46 -20.57 -6.70
C PHE A 83 0.34 -21.79 -6.20
N GLY A 84 -0.13 -23.01 -6.48
CA GLY A 84 0.61 -24.24 -6.17
C GLY A 84 0.43 -24.77 -4.74
N HIS A 85 -0.60 -24.32 -4.02
CA HIS A 85 -0.91 -24.78 -2.65
C HIS A 85 -2.29 -25.47 -2.56
N PRO A 86 -2.52 -26.58 -3.29
CA PRO A 86 -3.81 -27.28 -3.25
C PRO A 86 -4.02 -28.13 -1.98
N ASP A 87 -2.94 -28.42 -1.24
CA ASP A 87 -3.02 -29.14 0.04
C ASP A 87 -3.57 -28.24 1.14
N LYS A 88 -4.47 -28.79 1.96
CA LYS A 88 -5.15 -28.02 3.00
C LYS A 88 -4.21 -27.52 4.10
N ALA A 89 -3.27 -28.35 4.56
CA ALA A 89 -2.41 -27.96 5.68
C ALA A 89 -1.47 -26.83 5.25
N GLU A 90 -0.92 -26.91 4.04
CA GLU A 90 -0.10 -25.83 3.48
C GLU A 90 -0.92 -24.56 3.20
N ALA A 91 -2.12 -24.69 2.63
CA ALA A 91 -3.04 -23.58 2.41
C ALA A 91 -3.40 -22.85 3.71
N ASP A 92 -3.73 -23.59 4.77
CA ASP A 92 -4.09 -23.02 6.08
C ASP A 92 -2.93 -22.19 6.66
N GLU A 93 -1.67 -22.59 6.44
CA GLU A 93 -0.49 -21.80 6.83
C GLU A 93 -0.30 -20.55 5.97
N VAL A 94 -0.44 -20.67 4.64
CA VAL A 94 -0.34 -19.51 3.73
C VAL A 94 -1.38 -18.45 4.08
N ILE A 95 -2.63 -18.87 4.32
CA ILE A 95 -3.71 -17.98 4.76
C ILE A 95 -3.32 -17.31 6.07
N TYR A 96 -2.96 -18.08 7.10
CA TYR A 96 -2.62 -17.52 8.41
C TYR A 96 -1.48 -16.51 8.34
N VAL A 97 -0.38 -16.85 7.65
CA VAL A 97 0.78 -15.98 7.50
C VAL A 97 0.42 -14.73 6.72
N ASN A 98 -0.42 -14.81 5.69
CA ASN A 98 -0.88 -13.64 4.93
C ASN A 98 -1.61 -12.64 5.83
N TRP A 99 -2.56 -13.10 6.65
CA TRP A 99 -3.29 -12.26 7.61
C TRP A 99 -2.38 -11.70 8.71
N LEU A 100 -1.48 -12.53 9.25
CA LEU A 100 -0.53 -12.09 10.29
C LEU A 100 0.44 -11.03 9.75
N CYS A 101 0.94 -11.21 8.52
CA CYS A 101 1.77 -10.24 7.84
C CYS A 101 1.05 -8.90 7.67
N MET A 102 -0.25 -8.91 7.35
CA MET A 102 -1.06 -7.70 7.24
C MET A 102 -1.17 -6.96 8.58
N ALA A 103 -1.49 -7.67 9.67
CA ALA A 103 -1.58 -7.08 11.01
C ALA A 103 -0.23 -6.50 11.46
N ARG A 104 0.86 -7.25 11.27
CA ARG A 104 2.22 -6.79 11.57
C ARG A 104 2.63 -5.60 10.72
N ALA A 105 2.29 -5.60 9.43
CA ALA A 105 2.58 -4.49 8.52
C ALA A 105 1.91 -3.21 8.99
N GLY A 106 0.64 -3.27 9.41
CA GLY A 106 -0.06 -2.09 9.96
C GLY A 106 0.65 -1.46 11.16
N VAL A 107 1.21 -2.27 12.07
CA VAL A 107 2.01 -1.75 13.20
C VAL A 107 3.31 -1.14 12.70
N ALA A 108 4.05 -1.87 11.86
CA ALA A 108 5.33 -1.40 11.33
C ALA A 108 5.19 -0.10 10.52
N SER A 109 4.07 0.06 9.82
CA SER A 109 3.74 1.22 9.00
C SER A 109 3.64 2.54 9.78
N LEU A 110 3.51 2.50 11.11
CA LEU A 110 3.59 3.69 11.96
C LEU A 110 4.90 4.49 11.75
N GLU A 111 5.97 3.86 11.27
CA GLU A 111 7.21 4.57 10.90
C GLU A 111 7.01 5.60 9.77
N MET A 112 6.01 5.40 8.92
CA MET A 112 5.68 6.29 7.80
C MET A 112 4.74 7.42 8.21
N TYR A 113 4.22 7.41 9.44
CA TYR A 113 3.44 8.51 9.98
C TYR A 113 4.35 9.61 10.53
N SER A 114 4.09 10.85 10.14
CA SER A 114 4.72 12.05 10.67
C SER A 114 3.72 12.80 11.55
N PRO A 115 3.92 12.86 12.88
CA PRO A 115 2.98 13.55 13.79
C PRO A 115 3.05 15.08 13.68
N GLU A 116 4.13 15.62 13.10
CA GLU A 116 4.32 17.06 12.88
C GLU A 116 3.27 17.64 11.92
N ASN A 117 3.00 18.94 12.03
CA ASN A 117 2.09 19.70 11.15
C ASN A 117 0.69 19.09 10.98
N GLY A 118 0.11 18.58 12.07
CA GLY A 118 -1.26 18.06 12.08
C GLY A 118 -1.39 16.59 11.66
N GLY A 119 -0.27 15.87 11.51
CA GLY A 119 -0.29 14.43 11.29
C GLY A 119 -0.46 14.03 9.83
N THR A 120 0.58 13.49 9.20
CA THR A 120 0.54 13.09 7.78
C THR A 120 1.14 11.70 7.56
N TRP A 121 0.48 10.91 6.72
CA TRP A 121 1.01 9.66 6.23
C TRP A 121 1.89 9.91 5.00
N ARG A 122 3.14 9.42 5.04
CA ARG A 122 4.13 9.64 3.96
C ARG A 122 4.11 8.58 2.87
N GLN A 123 3.35 7.49 3.05
CA GLN A 123 3.26 6.41 2.07
C GLN A 123 1.87 5.79 2.08
N ALA A 124 1.25 5.72 0.90
CA ALA A 124 -0.13 5.24 0.71
C ALA A 124 -0.34 3.80 1.22
N HIS A 125 0.56 2.88 0.86
CA HIS A 125 0.45 1.47 1.27
C HIS A 125 0.55 1.32 2.80
N SER A 126 1.39 2.12 3.47
CA SER A 126 1.50 2.09 4.93
C SER A 126 0.25 2.62 5.62
N GLN A 127 -0.34 3.68 5.09
CA GLN A 127 -1.63 4.16 5.60
C GLN A 127 -2.72 3.10 5.42
N ALA A 128 -2.76 2.43 4.25
CA ALA A 128 -3.67 1.33 3.96
C ALA A 128 -3.51 0.15 4.93
N ALA A 129 -2.27 -0.31 5.16
CA ALA A 129 -1.98 -1.40 6.09
C ALA A 129 -2.38 -1.04 7.53
N PHE A 130 -2.13 0.20 7.96
CA PHE A 130 -2.56 0.69 9.27
C PHE A 130 -4.09 0.73 9.39
N VAL A 131 -4.80 1.20 8.36
CA VAL A 131 -6.26 1.18 8.31
C VAL A 131 -6.79 -0.25 8.44
N MET A 132 -6.23 -1.21 7.70
CA MET A 132 -6.63 -2.62 7.81
C MET A 132 -6.38 -3.19 9.21
N LEU A 133 -5.25 -2.85 9.85
CA LEU A 133 -5.00 -3.21 11.24
C LEU A 133 -6.08 -2.63 12.17
N ARG A 134 -6.44 -1.36 12.00
CA ARG A 134 -7.46 -0.70 12.81
C ARG A 134 -8.84 -1.36 12.65
N VAL A 135 -9.20 -1.79 11.44
CA VAL A 135 -10.41 -2.57 11.17
C VAL A 135 -10.37 -3.93 11.89
N MET A 136 -9.24 -4.65 11.86
CA MET A 136 -9.09 -5.92 12.57
C MET A 136 -9.13 -5.77 14.10
N LEU A 137 -8.60 -4.67 14.64
CA LEU A 137 -8.69 -4.35 16.07
C LEU A 137 -10.11 -3.98 16.49
N GLU A 138 -10.83 -3.20 15.67
CA GLU A 138 -12.23 -2.82 15.92
C GLU A 138 -13.17 -4.02 15.89
N ALA A 139 -12.90 -5.03 15.04
CA ALA A 139 -13.63 -6.30 15.02
C ALA A 139 -13.69 -6.99 16.39
N GLY A 140 -12.69 -6.71 17.25
CA GLY A 140 -12.63 -7.16 18.62
C GLY A 140 -12.50 -8.68 18.73
N GLN A 141 -13.17 -9.25 19.74
CA GLN A 141 -13.18 -10.69 20.03
C GLN A 141 -11.78 -11.30 20.22
N GLY A 142 -10.75 -10.50 20.48
CA GLY A 142 -9.37 -10.96 20.55
C GLY A 142 -8.84 -11.51 19.22
N LEU A 143 -9.34 -11.02 18.08
CA LEU A 143 -8.83 -11.39 16.76
C LEU A 143 -7.36 -10.98 16.61
N VAL A 144 -7.05 -9.70 16.84
CA VAL A 144 -5.68 -9.17 16.88
C VAL A 144 -5.43 -8.51 18.23
N THR A 145 -4.25 -8.74 18.82
CA THR A 145 -3.75 -7.96 19.96
C THR A 145 -2.34 -7.46 19.69
N ILE A 146 -2.00 -6.32 20.30
CA ILE A 146 -0.66 -5.74 20.26
C ILE A 146 -0.23 -5.54 21.71
N ASP A 147 0.79 -6.30 22.11
CA ASP A 147 1.31 -6.30 23.47
C ASP A 147 2.67 -5.60 23.51
N GLU A 148 2.80 -4.58 24.35
CA GLU A 148 4.10 -3.99 24.69
C GLU A 148 4.88 -4.97 25.57
N ILE A 149 6.09 -5.32 25.16
CA ILE A 149 6.96 -6.28 25.84
C ILE A 149 8.36 -5.68 26.02
N THR A 150 9.23 -6.38 26.75
CA THR A 150 10.66 -6.09 26.78
C THR A 150 11.39 -7.07 25.86
N GLY A 151 12.14 -6.55 24.90
CA GLY A 151 12.95 -7.36 24.00
C GLY A 151 14.14 -8.00 24.72
N GLU A 152 14.80 -8.94 24.05
CA GLU A 152 15.96 -9.65 24.61
C GLU A 152 17.13 -8.71 25.00
N ASP A 153 17.18 -7.52 24.40
CA ASP A 153 18.15 -6.47 24.70
C ASP A 153 17.76 -5.55 25.87
N GLY A 154 16.67 -5.88 26.59
CA GLY A 154 16.17 -5.11 27.72
C GLY A 154 15.42 -3.82 27.35
N LYS A 155 15.19 -3.55 26.06
CA LYS A 155 14.48 -2.33 25.59
C LYS A 155 12.99 -2.61 25.27
N PRO A 156 12.13 -1.58 25.21
CA PRO A 156 10.73 -1.76 24.79
C PRO A 156 10.60 -2.40 23.40
N ASP A 157 9.67 -3.33 23.22
CA ASP A 157 9.37 -4.00 21.96
C ASP A 157 7.87 -4.35 21.87
N LEU A 158 7.40 -4.86 20.73
CA LEU A 158 6.00 -5.18 20.48
C LEU A 158 5.82 -6.63 20.04
N THR A 159 4.78 -7.30 20.54
CA THR A 159 4.28 -8.56 19.98
C THR A 159 2.91 -8.35 19.35
N VAL A 160 2.79 -8.69 18.06
CA VAL A 160 1.49 -8.74 17.36
C VAL A 160 0.99 -10.18 17.38
N ARG A 161 -0.22 -10.40 17.90
CA ARG A 161 -0.86 -11.73 17.94
C ARG A 161 -2.09 -11.72 17.06
N LEU A 162 -2.27 -12.77 16.27
CA LEU A 162 -3.45 -13.04 15.48
C LEU A 162 -4.02 -14.41 15.89
N ASP A 163 -5.28 -14.46 16.28
CA ASP A 163 -6.00 -15.70 16.58
C ASP A 163 -6.46 -16.38 15.29
N ARG A 164 -5.76 -17.46 14.93
CA ARG A 164 -6.04 -18.25 13.72
C ARG A 164 -7.49 -18.73 13.65
N SER A 165 -8.08 -19.09 14.78
CA SER A 165 -9.44 -19.65 14.83
C SER A 165 -10.52 -18.65 14.43
N LYS A 166 -10.19 -17.35 14.44
CA LYS A 166 -11.11 -16.24 14.18
C LYS A 166 -10.98 -15.63 12.79
N ILE A 167 -10.06 -16.13 11.95
CA ILE A 167 -9.88 -15.59 10.60
C ILE A 167 -11.18 -15.74 9.78
N SER A 168 -11.74 -16.95 9.74
CA SER A 168 -12.95 -17.22 8.96
C SER A 168 -14.22 -16.63 9.58
N SER A 169 -14.33 -16.63 10.90
CA SER A 169 -15.56 -16.23 11.61
C SER A 169 -15.63 -14.74 11.99
N VAL A 170 -14.48 -14.06 12.09
CA VAL A 170 -14.41 -12.64 12.50
C VAL A 170 -13.71 -11.81 11.44
N ALA A 171 -12.45 -12.12 11.11
CA ALA A 171 -11.63 -11.27 10.23
C ALA A 171 -12.22 -11.13 8.83
N LYS A 172 -12.55 -12.25 8.19
CA LYS A 172 -13.07 -12.29 6.81
C LYS A 172 -14.42 -11.57 6.67
N PRO A 173 -15.45 -11.83 7.52
CA PRO A 173 -16.69 -11.07 7.49
C PRO A 173 -16.48 -9.57 7.69
N THR A 174 -15.65 -9.17 8.65
CA THR A 174 -15.38 -7.75 8.93
C THR A 174 -14.68 -7.06 7.76
N ILE A 175 -13.65 -7.68 7.18
CA ILE A 175 -13.00 -7.13 5.98
C ILE A 175 -13.94 -7.11 4.77
N GLY A 176 -14.82 -8.11 4.62
CA GLY A 176 -15.84 -8.11 3.57
C GLY A 176 -16.80 -6.93 3.68
N GLU A 177 -17.29 -6.63 4.89
CA GLU A 177 -18.15 -5.46 5.13
C GLU A 177 -17.40 -4.15 4.87
N PHE A 178 -16.16 -4.05 5.36
CA PHE A 178 -15.30 -2.89 5.15
C PHE A 178 -15.04 -2.65 3.64
N LEU A 179 -14.70 -3.71 2.90
CA LEU A 179 -14.49 -3.69 1.45
C LEU A 179 -15.74 -3.24 0.69
N ASN A 180 -16.93 -3.70 1.09
CA ASN A 180 -18.19 -3.25 0.51
C ASN A 180 -18.38 -1.73 0.66
N ARG A 181 -18.04 -1.17 1.83
CA ARG A 181 -18.08 0.29 2.07
C ARG A 181 -17.07 1.04 1.21
N LEU A 182 -15.82 0.58 1.16
CA LEU A 182 -14.79 1.17 0.29
C LEU A 182 -15.25 1.20 -1.17
N GLN A 183 -15.76 0.08 -1.69
CA GLN A 183 -16.20 -0.03 -3.07
C GLN A 183 -17.43 0.85 -3.35
N SER A 184 -18.40 0.92 -2.43
CA SER A 184 -19.55 1.83 -2.56
C SER A 184 -19.08 3.28 -2.71
N PHE A 185 -18.29 3.81 -1.77
CA PHE A 185 -17.82 5.20 -1.82
C PHE A 185 -17.04 5.51 -3.11
N LYS A 186 -16.18 4.57 -3.54
CA LYS A 186 -15.43 4.68 -4.79
C LYS A 186 -16.36 4.73 -6.00
N SER A 187 -17.29 3.78 -6.11
CA SER A 187 -18.20 3.66 -7.26
C SER A 187 -19.13 4.86 -7.40
N THR A 188 -19.69 5.34 -6.28
CA THR A 188 -20.70 6.41 -6.25
C THR A 188 -20.10 7.81 -6.15
N CYS A 189 -18.78 7.98 -6.13
CA CYS A 189 -18.14 9.29 -5.94
C CYS A 189 -18.60 9.99 -4.64
N SER A 190 -18.83 9.22 -3.57
CA SER A 190 -19.28 9.76 -2.28
C SER A 190 -18.07 10.25 -1.46
N VAL A 191 -17.49 11.36 -1.91
CA VAL A 191 -16.20 11.88 -1.42
C VAL A 191 -16.24 12.20 0.07
N GLU A 192 -17.20 13.02 0.53
CA GLU A 192 -17.22 13.50 1.91
C GLU A 192 -17.35 12.34 2.91
N ALA A 193 -18.29 11.42 2.65
CA ALA A 193 -18.52 10.24 3.48
C ALA A 193 -17.33 9.26 3.42
N GLY A 194 -16.79 9.02 2.22
CA GLY A 194 -15.65 8.11 2.03
C GLY A 194 -14.38 8.62 2.72
N ARG A 195 -14.10 9.94 2.64
CA ARG A 195 -12.97 10.56 3.33
C ARG A 195 -13.13 10.45 4.85
N ALA A 196 -14.28 10.88 5.39
CA ALA A 196 -14.54 10.79 6.82
C ALA A 196 -14.44 9.34 7.35
N PHE A 197 -14.94 8.37 6.59
CA PHE A 197 -14.83 6.95 6.92
C PHE A 197 -13.38 6.46 6.91
N PHE A 198 -12.59 6.78 5.88
CA PHE A 198 -11.21 6.30 5.80
C PHE A 198 -10.30 6.99 6.82
N GLU A 199 -10.48 8.29 7.02
CA GLU A 199 -9.71 9.11 7.96
C GLU A 199 -9.92 8.65 9.41
N SER A 200 -11.13 8.22 9.78
CA SER A 200 -11.41 7.72 11.13
C SER A 200 -10.58 6.48 11.50
N TYR A 201 -10.32 5.58 10.53
CA TYR A 201 -9.42 4.44 10.73
C TYR A 201 -7.95 4.83 10.60
N SER A 202 -7.61 5.82 9.76
CA SER A 202 -6.20 6.21 9.55
C SER A 202 -5.63 7.15 10.62
N THR A 203 -6.45 7.57 11.57
CA THR A 203 -6.06 8.46 12.67
C THR A 203 -5.13 7.74 13.64
N VAL A 204 -3.99 8.37 13.95
CA VAL A 204 -3.01 7.89 14.92
C VAL A 204 -3.22 8.63 16.24
N ASP A 205 -3.96 8.00 17.16
CA ASP A 205 -4.21 8.54 18.50
C ASP A 205 -3.04 8.32 19.46
N ALA A 206 -3.21 8.73 20.72
CA ALA A 206 -2.17 8.63 21.75
C ALA A 206 -1.70 7.19 22.04
N TYR A 207 -2.53 6.16 21.82
CA TYR A 207 -2.12 4.77 21.96
C TYR A 207 -1.18 4.39 20.82
N PHE A 208 -1.56 4.65 19.57
CA PHE A 208 -0.72 4.31 18.41
C PHE A 208 0.53 5.19 18.31
N GLN A 209 0.51 6.41 18.83
CA GLN A 209 1.72 7.23 18.95
C GLN A 209 2.76 6.58 19.87
N ARG A 210 2.36 5.97 20.99
CA ARG A 210 3.31 5.23 21.86
C ARG A 210 3.89 4.02 21.14
N LEU A 211 3.06 3.26 20.43
CA LEU A 211 3.55 2.13 19.62
C LEU A 211 4.53 2.60 18.55
N ARG A 212 4.25 3.73 17.90
CA ARG A 212 5.12 4.34 16.90
C ARG A 212 6.51 4.63 17.45
N ASP A 213 6.61 5.15 18.66
CA ASP A 213 7.92 5.47 19.25
C ASP A 213 8.78 4.20 19.41
N ILE A 214 8.15 3.08 19.80
CA ILE A 214 8.80 1.76 19.85
C ILE A 214 9.18 1.28 18.44
N VAL A 215 8.27 1.38 17.47
CA VAL A 215 8.52 1.00 16.06
C VAL A 215 9.73 1.78 15.49
N ILE A 216 9.80 3.09 15.73
CA ILE A 216 10.93 3.92 15.28
C ILE A 216 12.23 3.50 15.98
N ALA A 217 12.20 3.19 17.28
CA ALA A 217 13.38 2.72 18.01
C ALA A 217 13.86 1.34 17.54
N ARG A 218 12.96 0.49 17.03
CA ARG A 218 13.22 -0.85 16.51
C ARG A 218 13.48 -0.91 15.01
N ARG A 219 13.35 0.20 14.29
CA ARG A 219 13.48 0.23 12.82
C ARG A 219 14.86 -0.25 12.37
N LYS A 220 14.89 -1.04 11.31
CA LYS A 220 16.12 -1.45 10.63
C LYS A 220 16.34 -0.56 9.40
N PRO A 221 17.59 -0.27 9.01
CA PRO A 221 17.87 0.38 7.73
C PRO A 221 17.21 -0.39 6.59
N ARG A 222 16.66 0.33 5.61
CA ARG A 222 16.09 -0.30 4.40
C ARG A 222 17.19 -1.05 3.66
N ARG A 223 16.82 -2.20 3.11
CA ARG A 223 17.71 -2.95 2.21
C ARG A 223 17.92 -2.15 0.93
N VAL A 224 19.14 -2.20 0.42
CA VAL A 224 19.48 -1.68 -0.90
C VAL A 224 19.75 -2.88 -1.79
N PHE A 225 19.20 -2.87 -3.00
CA PHE A 225 19.37 -3.95 -3.98
C PHE A 225 20.43 -3.54 -5.00
N ILE A 226 21.42 -4.41 -5.20
CA ILE A 226 22.41 -4.25 -6.26
C ILE A 226 21.81 -4.90 -7.51
N GLN A 227 21.70 -4.13 -8.60
CA GLN A 227 21.14 -4.62 -9.85
C GLN A 227 22.26 -5.11 -10.77
N ALA A 228 22.04 -6.28 -11.38
CA ALA A 228 22.90 -6.79 -12.43
C ALA A 228 22.94 -5.85 -13.64
N ASN A 229 24.00 -5.99 -14.44
CA ASN A 229 24.13 -5.37 -15.75
C ASN A 229 24.01 -6.41 -16.85
N LEU A 230 23.76 -5.93 -18.07
CA LEU A 230 23.83 -6.75 -19.28
C LEU A 230 25.05 -6.29 -20.08
N SER A 231 25.85 -7.23 -20.55
CA SER A 231 26.95 -6.98 -21.47
C SER A 231 26.69 -7.71 -22.79
N MET A 232 27.06 -7.10 -23.91
CA MET A 232 26.93 -7.69 -25.23
C MET A 232 28.32 -7.83 -25.85
N ASP A 233 28.63 -9.02 -26.35
CA ASP A 233 29.90 -9.26 -27.04
C ASP A 233 29.87 -8.78 -28.50
N SER A 234 31.02 -8.85 -29.18
CA SER A 234 31.14 -8.45 -30.60
C SER A 234 30.33 -9.33 -31.56
N ALA A 235 29.90 -10.51 -31.13
CA ALA A 235 29.04 -11.41 -31.90
C ALA A 235 27.55 -11.14 -31.66
N GLY A 236 27.21 -10.20 -30.76
CA GLY A 236 25.84 -9.85 -30.40
C GLY A 236 25.23 -10.73 -29.31
N SER A 237 26.02 -11.59 -28.66
CA SER A 237 25.55 -12.41 -27.55
C SER A 237 25.47 -11.58 -26.27
N VAL A 238 24.36 -11.69 -25.53
CA VAL A 238 24.12 -10.96 -24.28
C VAL A 238 24.38 -11.86 -23.08
N SER A 239 25.14 -11.35 -22.11
CA SER A 239 25.41 -12.02 -20.83
C SER A 239 25.04 -11.13 -19.64
N ILE A 240 24.69 -11.78 -18.52
CA ILE A 240 24.38 -11.10 -17.26
C ILE A 240 25.68 -10.92 -16.47
N VAL A 241 25.92 -9.70 -16.02
CA VAL A 241 27.01 -9.34 -15.10
C VAL A 241 26.40 -9.13 -13.72
N GLU A 242 26.66 -10.08 -12.82
CA GLU A 242 26.21 -10.03 -11.44
C GLU A 242 27.27 -9.41 -10.53
N TYR A 243 26.82 -8.82 -9.43
CA TYR A 243 27.64 -8.14 -8.45
C TYR A 243 27.31 -8.73 -7.07
N SER A 244 28.35 -9.02 -6.27
CA SER A 244 28.13 -9.56 -4.92
C SER A 244 27.64 -8.47 -3.94
N ASP A 245 27.17 -8.87 -2.77
CA ASP A 245 26.70 -7.92 -1.75
C ASP A 245 27.82 -7.04 -1.21
N GLY A 246 27.59 -5.72 -1.17
CA GLY A 246 28.44 -4.78 -0.47
C GLY A 246 28.46 -3.38 -1.08
N PRO A 247 28.85 -2.33 -0.32
CA PRO A 247 28.90 -0.96 -0.82
C PRO A 247 29.81 -0.79 -2.05
N ALA A 248 30.97 -1.47 -2.07
CA ALA A 248 31.92 -1.39 -3.19
C ALA A 248 31.31 -1.97 -4.48
N GLU A 249 30.61 -3.08 -4.38
CA GLU A 249 29.97 -3.74 -5.52
C GLU A 249 28.71 -3.01 -5.98
N MET A 250 28.00 -2.34 -5.07
CA MET A 250 26.96 -1.39 -5.45
C MET A 250 27.54 -0.29 -6.34
N ILE A 251 28.64 0.37 -5.91
CA ILE A 251 29.30 1.41 -6.71
C ILE A 251 29.77 0.84 -8.05
N ARG A 252 30.40 -0.33 -8.03
CA ARG A 252 30.87 -1.02 -9.23
C ARG A 252 29.73 -1.29 -10.23
N SER A 253 28.57 -1.74 -9.74
CA SER A 253 27.38 -2.01 -10.58
C SER A 253 26.87 -0.76 -11.31
N PHE A 254 27.09 0.43 -10.75
CA PHE A 254 26.78 1.69 -11.43
C PHE A 254 27.90 2.09 -12.39
N ARG A 255 29.17 2.04 -11.94
CA ARG A 255 30.31 2.36 -12.80
C ARG A 255 30.28 1.55 -14.09
N ASP A 256 30.08 0.25 -13.98
CA ASP A 256 30.09 -0.70 -15.11
C ASP A 256 28.80 -0.61 -15.97
N ARG A 257 27.81 0.21 -15.60
CA ARG A 257 26.50 0.31 -16.26
C ARG A 257 26.54 1.10 -17.56
N PHE A 258 27.45 2.06 -17.64
CA PHE A 258 27.62 2.95 -18.79
C PHE A 258 29.09 2.97 -19.19
N SER A 259 29.36 3.23 -20.47
CA SER A 259 30.72 3.49 -20.91
C SER A 259 31.23 4.81 -20.33
N ASP A 260 32.55 5.01 -20.26
CA ASP A 260 33.12 6.28 -19.78
C ASP A 260 32.64 7.50 -20.60
N GLU A 261 32.45 7.31 -21.91
CA GLU A 261 31.90 8.34 -22.79
C GLU A 261 30.45 8.67 -22.46
N ASP A 262 29.62 7.64 -22.22
CA ASP A 262 28.23 7.84 -21.83
C ASP A 262 28.13 8.51 -20.45
N TRP A 263 29.00 8.14 -19.51
CA TRP A 263 29.06 8.80 -18.21
C TRP A 263 29.35 10.30 -18.34
N GLY A 264 30.35 10.70 -19.13
CA GLY A 264 30.64 12.11 -19.35
C GLY A 264 29.46 12.88 -19.95
N ARG A 265 28.71 12.26 -20.88
CA ARG A 265 27.50 12.86 -21.47
C ARG A 265 26.35 12.96 -20.47
N ILE A 266 26.13 11.92 -19.65
CA ILE A 266 25.08 11.89 -18.63
C ILE A 266 25.35 12.94 -17.56
N GLU A 267 26.59 13.03 -17.07
CA GLU A 267 26.98 14.01 -16.05
C GLU A 267 26.76 15.44 -16.53
N GLU A 268 27.22 15.75 -17.75
CA GLU A 268 27.01 17.08 -18.36
C GLU A 268 25.52 17.40 -18.52
N ALA A 269 24.71 16.44 -19.01
CA ALA A 269 23.28 16.64 -19.18
C ALA A 269 22.54 16.87 -17.84
N LEU A 270 22.90 16.12 -16.80
CA LEU A 270 22.36 16.30 -15.45
C LEU A 270 22.75 17.66 -14.87
N TRP A 271 24.00 18.10 -15.10
CA TRP A 271 24.49 19.40 -14.66
C TRP A 271 23.74 20.55 -15.34
N GLN A 272 23.63 20.52 -16.67
CA GLN A 272 22.92 21.55 -17.43
C GLN A 272 21.43 21.63 -17.03
N GLN A 273 20.80 20.49 -16.79
CA GLN A 273 19.42 20.45 -16.29
C GLN A 273 19.31 21.12 -14.91
N TRP A 274 20.22 20.80 -14.00
CA TRP A 274 20.27 21.40 -12.68
C TRP A 274 20.46 22.92 -12.76
N GLU A 275 21.39 23.42 -13.58
CA GLU A 275 21.61 24.86 -13.78
C GLU A 275 20.37 25.58 -14.33
N ARG A 276 19.68 24.96 -15.29
CA ARG A 276 18.46 25.54 -15.88
C ARG A 276 17.33 25.68 -14.86
N ASP A 277 17.20 24.71 -13.97
CA ASP A 277 16.12 24.67 -12.97
C ASP A 277 16.52 25.39 -11.67
N LEU A 278 17.79 25.77 -11.50
CA LEU A 278 18.31 26.47 -10.32
C LEU A 278 17.48 27.71 -9.93
N PRO A 279 17.00 28.58 -10.85
CA PRO A 279 16.15 29.72 -10.49
C PRO A 279 14.77 29.35 -9.94
N LEU A 280 14.28 28.13 -10.22
CA LEU A 280 13.00 27.62 -9.71
C LEU A 280 13.14 27.02 -8.31
N MET A 281 14.34 26.54 -7.97
CA MET A 281 14.67 26.11 -6.63
C MET A 281 14.79 27.36 -5.76
N LYS A 282 13.71 27.72 -5.05
CA LYS A 282 13.77 28.67 -3.94
C LYS A 282 14.63 28.08 -2.82
N LEU A 283 15.94 28.07 -3.05
CA LEU A 283 16.92 27.86 -2.02
C LEU A 283 16.85 29.11 -1.15
N ASP A 284 16.01 29.06 -0.10
CA ASP A 284 16.19 29.89 1.08
C ASP A 284 17.52 29.46 1.73
N LEU A 285 18.64 29.80 1.08
CA LEU A 285 19.95 29.85 1.69
C LEU A 285 19.96 31.12 2.56
N ALA A 286 19.17 31.07 3.64
CA ALA A 286 19.46 31.87 4.82
C ALA A 286 20.75 31.28 5.41
N VAL A 287 21.88 31.72 4.87
CA VAL A 287 23.18 31.54 5.50
C VAL A 287 23.13 32.35 6.80
N SER A 288 23.19 31.63 7.92
CA SER A 288 23.44 32.18 9.27
C SER A 288 24.84 32.72 9.38
#